data_AF-A0A841H1E1-F1
#
_entry.id   AF-A0A841H1E1-F1
#
_cell.length_a   1.000
_cell.length_b   1.000
_cell.length_c   1.000
_cell.angle_alpha   90.00
_cell.angle_beta   90.00
_cell.angle_gamma   90.00
#
_symmetry.space_group_name_H-M   'P 1'
#
loop_
_entity.id
_entity.type
_entity.pdbx_description
1 polymer ?
#
loop_
_entity_poly.entity_id
_entity_poly.type
_entity_poly.pdbx_seq_one_letter_code
_entity_poly.pdbx_strand_id
1 'polypeptide(L)'
;MTMIRATILLVLALTALPARAQPVLRGRVLLADTARADSLYAFARYQPAGEAAPRTDSARVSADGRFSISVPGAGGVEVVIDARGAARNYHPALARMTARDLASEQVFVLVPRRWTIPAGAFAGRTVEISPDLARRPVCQGCVAFWLRVEGFRAPAWFQSWDASSFPLRMALDRENAVPRGAVPDSAAFWRIARTVEDDYGADLFRPVRYAEAEPEEDDIDPSNVVLLLTDATLPISGLTTLLSRGGRVTYGTMRLRNRGIVFGSEGPRVVTHELMHTLGVGHTCAWRSVSADLVRCPEMGSTRLTPEDVAYTQVLYRVRNVQRAAGARWGLDAAIAGERVIILHRPAD
;
A
#
# COMPACT_ATOMS: atom_id res chain seq x y z
N MET A 1 68.72 51.20 37.18
CA MET A 1 67.51 51.23 36.32
C MET A 1 66.99 49.81 36.20
N THR A 2 65.79 49.60 36.71
CA THR A 2 65.21 48.30 37.06
C THR A 2 64.47 47.71 35.86
N MET A 3 64.83 46.49 35.43
CA MET A 3 64.07 45.75 34.41
C MET A 3 62.92 45.00 35.07
N ILE A 4 61.68 45.29 34.65
CA ILE A 4 60.48 44.53 35.00
C ILE A 4 60.25 43.50 33.90
N ARG A 5 60.36 42.21 34.23
CA ARG A 5 59.89 41.10 33.37
C ARG A 5 58.44 40.80 33.74
N ALA A 6 57.52 41.05 32.82
CA ALA A 6 56.13 40.61 32.92
C ALA A 6 56.02 39.19 32.33
N THR A 7 55.71 38.22 33.19
CA THR A 7 55.36 36.86 32.78
C THR A 7 53.85 36.81 32.50
N ILE A 8 53.47 36.67 31.24
CA ILE A 8 52.08 36.43 30.83
C ILE A 8 51.78 34.94 31.03
N LEU A 9 50.91 34.61 31.98
CA LEU A 9 50.31 33.28 32.11
C LEU A 9 49.14 33.20 31.11
N LEU A 10 49.31 32.43 30.05
CA LEU A 10 48.23 32.09 29.13
C LEU A 10 47.45 30.89 29.72
N VAL A 11 46.29 31.16 30.32
CA VAL A 11 45.37 30.11 30.76
C VAL A 11 44.57 29.63 29.54
N LEU A 12 44.96 28.48 28.99
CA LEU A 12 44.17 27.75 28.01
C LEU A 12 42.93 27.17 28.70
N ALA A 13 41.80 27.86 28.58
CA ALA A 13 40.50 27.28 28.89
C ALA A 13 40.22 26.17 27.87
N LEU A 14 40.43 24.90 28.25
CA LEU A 14 39.87 23.76 27.53
C LEU A 14 38.34 23.85 27.65
N THR A 15 37.69 24.42 26.64
CA THR A 15 36.26 24.25 26.44
C THR A 15 36.03 22.79 26.07
N ALA A 16 35.51 22.00 27.01
CA ALA A 16 35.02 20.66 26.71
C ALA A 16 33.95 20.79 25.64
N LEU A 17 34.28 20.38 24.40
CA LEU A 17 33.30 20.27 23.33
C LEU A 17 32.17 19.37 23.85
N PRO A 18 30.89 19.79 23.74
CA PRO A 18 29.78 18.96 24.19
C PRO A 18 29.90 17.60 23.51
N ALA A 19 29.88 16.52 24.32
CA ALA A 19 29.88 15.17 23.82
C ALA A 19 28.76 15.06 22.78
N ARG A 20 29.11 14.87 21.51
CA ARG A 20 28.13 14.70 20.45
C ARG A 20 27.27 13.50 20.83
N ALA A 21 25.98 13.75 21.09
CA ALA A 21 25.04 12.68 21.35
C ALA A 21 25.14 11.65 20.22
N GLN A 22 25.40 10.39 20.57
CA GLN A 22 25.50 9.34 19.57
C GLN A 22 24.14 9.23 18.86
N PRO A 23 24.09 9.24 17.52
CA PRO A 23 22.85 9.04 16.81
C PRO A 23 22.25 7.68 17.17
N VAL A 24 20.99 7.70 17.57
CA VAL A 24 20.22 6.51 17.94
C VAL A 24 19.09 6.36 16.95
N LEU A 25 19.06 5.24 16.25
CA LEU A 25 17.90 4.86 15.45
C LEU A 25 16.79 4.44 16.41
N ARG A 26 15.69 5.20 16.41
CA ARG A 26 14.46 4.86 17.15
C ARG A 26 13.39 4.47 16.16
N GLY A 27 12.63 3.43 16.46
CA GLY A 27 11.52 3.06 15.62
C GLY A 27 10.41 2.32 16.34
N ARG A 28 9.30 2.20 15.62
CA ARG A 28 8.11 1.49 16.05
C ARG A 28 7.60 0.60 14.92
N VAL A 29 7.26 -0.63 15.25
CA VAL A 29 6.69 -1.62 14.36
C VAL A 29 5.21 -1.77 14.69
N LEU A 30 4.38 -1.64 13.67
CA LEU A 30 2.95 -1.87 13.71
C LEU A 30 2.63 -3.09 12.85
N LEU A 31 1.64 -3.86 13.27
CA LEU A 31 1.19 -5.04 12.56
C LEU A 31 -0.15 -4.71 11.92
N ALA A 32 -0.37 -5.21 10.70
CA ALA A 32 -1.63 -4.98 10.00
C ALA A 32 -2.79 -5.74 10.67
N ASP A 33 -2.52 -6.79 11.43
CA ASP A 33 -3.52 -7.58 12.17
C ASP A 33 -3.49 -7.25 13.67
N THR A 34 -4.16 -8.06 14.49
CA THR A 34 -4.20 -7.90 15.95
C THR A 34 -3.14 -8.76 16.67
N ALA A 35 -2.13 -9.28 15.96
CA ALA A 35 -1.14 -10.14 16.59
C ALA A 35 -0.12 -9.33 17.40
N ARG A 36 0.83 -10.05 18.02
CA ARG A 36 1.90 -9.47 18.85
C ARG A 36 3.25 -9.50 18.16
N ALA A 37 4.11 -8.55 18.50
CA ALA A 37 5.45 -8.37 17.94
C ALA A 37 6.54 -9.25 18.62
N ASP A 38 6.15 -10.25 19.41
CA ASP A 38 7.00 -10.88 20.44
C ASP A 38 8.25 -11.60 19.90
N SER A 39 8.36 -11.84 18.59
CA SER A 39 9.50 -12.49 17.93
C SER A 39 10.29 -11.57 16.97
N LEU A 40 9.95 -10.29 16.90
CA LEU A 40 10.53 -9.37 15.91
C LEU A 40 11.81 -8.71 16.43
N TYR A 41 12.74 -8.51 15.50
CA TYR A 41 13.99 -7.80 15.70
C TYR A 41 14.16 -6.74 14.63
N ALA A 42 14.75 -5.61 15.02
CA ALA A 42 15.30 -4.64 14.10
C ALA A 42 16.80 -4.91 13.96
N PHE A 43 17.25 -5.11 12.73
CA PHE A 43 18.66 -5.27 12.37
C PHE A 43 19.09 -4.04 11.59
N ALA A 44 20.13 -3.35 12.05
CA ALA A 44 20.67 -2.16 11.42
C ALA A 44 22.06 -2.44 10.88
N ARG A 45 22.26 -2.22 9.58
CA ARG A 45 23.57 -2.21 8.93
C ARG A 45 23.96 -0.79 8.60
N TYR A 46 25.13 -0.35 9.05
CA TYR A 46 25.59 1.04 8.90
C TYR A 46 27.12 1.11 8.82
N GLN A 47 27.63 2.20 8.25
CA GLN A 47 29.06 2.49 8.17
C GLN A 47 29.41 3.59 9.18
N PRO A 48 30.15 3.30 10.26
CA PRO A 48 30.60 4.33 11.18
C PRO A 48 31.58 5.30 10.50
N ALA A 49 31.53 6.57 10.89
CA ALA A 49 32.46 7.58 10.39
C ALA A 49 33.91 7.21 10.72
N GLY A 50 34.78 7.15 9.71
CA GLY A 50 36.20 6.84 9.85
C GLY A 50 36.51 5.34 9.94
N GLU A 51 35.53 4.46 9.81
CA GLU A 51 35.75 3.01 9.71
C GLU A 51 35.66 2.54 8.27
N ALA A 52 36.41 1.48 7.93
CA ALA A 52 36.47 0.92 6.58
C ALA A 52 35.41 -0.16 6.29
N ALA A 53 34.88 -0.82 7.34
CA ALA A 53 33.94 -1.93 7.20
C ALA A 53 32.57 -1.60 7.83
N PRO A 54 31.45 -2.07 7.24
CA PRO A 54 30.13 -1.82 7.79
C PRO A 54 29.93 -2.65 9.06
N ARG A 55 29.23 -2.06 10.03
CA ARG A 55 28.79 -2.73 11.25
C ARG A 55 27.34 -3.16 11.12
N THR A 56 27.01 -4.21 11.86
CA THR A 56 25.63 -4.65 12.06
C THR A 56 25.34 -4.66 13.55
N ASP A 57 24.21 -4.11 13.94
CA ASP A 57 23.68 -4.18 15.31
C ASP A 57 22.20 -4.55 15.26
N SER A 58 21.64 -5.01 16.38
CA SER A 58 20.23 -5.41 16.44
C SER A 58 19.60 -5.13 17.79
N ALA A 59 18.31 -4.83 17.76
CA ALA A 59 17.48 -4.70 18.95
C ALA A 59 16.22 -5.55 18.82
N ARG A 60 15.81 -6.17 19.92
CA ARG A 60 14.50 -6.80 19.99
C ARG A 60 13.43 -5.71 19.93
N VAL A 61 12.35 -5.98 19.18
CA VAL A 61 11.16 -5.15 19.20
C VAL A 61 10.37 -5.46 20.47
N SER A 62 10.10 -4.44 21.28
CA SER A 62 9.31 -4.59 22.51
C SER A 62 7.84 -4.90 22.20
N ALA A 63 7.10 -5.33 23.23
CA ALA A 63 5.68 -5.71 23.08
C ALA A 63 4.78 -4.56 22.58
N ASP A 64 5.15 -3.29 22.81
CA ASP A 64 4.47 -2.10 22.27
C ASP A 64 4.95 -1.70 20.86
N GLY A 65 5.81 -2.52 20.26
CA GLY A 65 6.36 -2.37 18.92
C GLY A 65 7.62 -1.51 18.84
N ARG A 66 8.16 -0.98 19.94
CA ARG A 66 9.31 -0.06 19.89
C ARG A 66 10.66 -0.78 19.82
N PHE A 67 11.66 -0.10 19.25
CA PHE A 67 13.05 -0.53 19.28
C PHE A 67 13.99 0.67 19.24
N SER A 68 15.24 0.46 19.66
CA SER A 68 16.29 1.47 19.67
C SER A 68 17.65 0.83 19.41
N ILE A 69 18.42 1.34 18.46
CA ILE A 69 19.76 0.84 18.08
C ILE A 69 20.74 2.00 18.02
N SER A 70 21.94 1.83 18.61
CA SER A 70 23.00 2.83 18.51
C SER A 70 23.69 2.72 17.15
N VAL A 71 23.75 3.82 16.40
CA VAL A 71 24.32 3.84 15.03
C VAL A 71 25.39 4.93 14.90
N PRO A 72 26.45 4.91 15.72
CA PRO A 72 27.37 6.04 15.87
C PRO A 72 28.04 6.43 14.55
N GLY A 73 28.00 7.74 14.24
CA GLY A 73 28.65 8.30 13.05
C GLY A 73 28.05 7.86 11.72
N ALA A 74 26.88 7.22 11.70
CA ALA A 74 26.24 6.75 10.47
C ALA A 74 25.73 7.92 9.62
N GLY A 75 26.19 8.02 8.37
CA GLY A 75 25.60 8.91 7.34
C GLY A 75 24.29 8.38 6.74
N GLY A 76 24.02 7.09 6.97
CA GLY A 76 22.81 6.37 6.57
C GLY A 76 22.81 4.95 7.17
N VAL A 77 21.64 4.33 7.20
CA VAL A 77 21.43 3.01 7.81
C VAL A 77 20.48 2.19 6.94
N GLU A 78 20.82 0.93 6.72
CA GLU A 78 19.89 -0.06 6.19
C GLU A 78 19.27 -0.83 7.36
N VAL A 79 17.95 -0.83 7.46
CA VAL A 79 17.20 -1.45 8.57
C VAL A 79 16.34 -2.56 8.02
N VAL A 80 16.47 -3.75 8.60
CA VAL A 80 15.59 -4.89 8.35
C VAL A 80 14.79 -5.19 9.61
N ILE A 81 13.46 -5.23 9.50
CA ILE A 81 12.59 -5.79 10.52
C ILE A 81 12.24 -7.22 10.10
N ASP A 82 12.65 -8.22 10.88
CA ASP A 82 12.35 -9.64 10.62
C ASP A 82 12.25 -10.43 11.94
N ALA A 83 11.71 -11.64 11.87
CA ALA A 83 11.73 -12.59 12.98
C ALA A 83 13.12 -13.25 13.11
N ARG A 84 13.59 -13.43 14.34
CA ARG A 84 14.84 -14.18 14.62
C ARG A 84 14.51 -15.64 14.96
N GLY A 85 14.99 -16.59 14.17
CA GLY A 85 14.93 -18.04 14.46
C GLY A 85 13.53 -18.67 14.56
N ALA A 86 12.45 -17.89 14.39
CA ALA A 86 11.07 -18.35 14.46
C ALA A 86 10.42 -18.45 13.06
N ALA A 87 9.31 -19.17 12.98
CA ALA A 87 8.47 -19.14 11.78
C ALA A 87 8.03 -17.68 11.49
N ARG A 88 8.27 -17.22 10.26
CA ARG A 88 7.88 -15.87 9.85
C ARG A 88 6.37 -15.78 9.67
N ASN A 89 5.72 -14.98 10.49
CA ASN A 89 4.31 -14.61 10.34
C ASN A 89 4.14 -13.38 9.42
N TYR A 90 5.18 -12.56 9.29
CA TYR A 90 5.20 -11.35 8.49
C TYR A 90 6.32 -11.39 7.46
N HIS A 91 6.13 -10.65 6.38
CA HIS A 91 7.20 -10.36 5.44
C HIS A 91 8.23 -9.45 6.11
N PRO A 92 9.53 -9.71 5.87
CA PRO A 92 10.57 -8.82 6.32
C PRO A 92 10.37 -7.44 5.70
N ALA A 93 10.62 -6.37 6.46
CA ALA A 93 10.60 -5.01 5.95
C ALA A 93 12.02 -4.46 5.85
N LEU A 94 12.42 -4.02 4.66
CA LEU A 94 13.70 -3.39 4.41
C LEU A 94 13.53 -1.89 4.16
N ALA A 95 14.21 -1.07 4.95
CA ALA A 95 14.25 0.38 4.79
C ALA A 95 15.70 0.85 4.64
N ARG A 96 15.91 1.83 3.75
CA ARG A 96 17.18 2.55 3.62
C ARG A 96 16.98 3.98 4.06
N MET A 97 17.69 4.37 5.11
CA MET A 97 17.52 5.62 5.83
C MET A 97 18.74 6.51 5.65
N THR A 98 18.50 7.79 5.49
CA THR A 98 19.52 8.84 5.52
C THR A 98 19.75 9.32 6.95
N ALA A 99 20.84 10.07 7.19
CA ALA A 99 21.06 10.73 8.47
C ALA A 99 19.89 11.64 8.91
N ARG A 100 19.15 12.24 7.97
CA ARG A 100 17.94 13.04 8.27
C ARG A 100 16.83 12.17 8.87
N ASP A 101 16.68 10.95 8.37
CA ASP A 101 15.64 10.04 8.84
C ASP A 101 15.92 9.59 10.27
N LEU A 102 17.20 9.48 10.66
CA LEU A 102 17.59 9.13 12.05
C LEU A 102 17.20 10.20 13.09
N ALA A 103 16.83 11.41 12.67
CA ALA A 103 16.42 12.48 13.58
C ALA A 103 14.99 12.31 14.12
N SER A 104 14.19 11.42 13.54
CA SER A 104 12.80 11.15 13.97
C SER A 104 12.55 9.66 14.19
N GLU A 105 11.52 9.35 14.99
CA GLU A 105 11.07 7.97 15.17
C GLU A 105 10.58 7.40 13.83
N GLN A 106 11.10 6.23 13.47
CA GLN A 106 10.78 5.54 12.23
C GLN A 106 9.67 4.52 12.44
N VAL A 107 8.53 4.70 11.76
CA VAL A 107 7.38 3.80 11.90
C VAL A 107 7.29 2.85 10.71
N PHE A 108 7.21 1.56 11.02
CA PHE A 108 7.08 0.44 10.10
C PHE A 108 5.71 -0.22 10.24
N VAL A 109 5.12 -0.65 9.12
CA VAL A 109 3.93 -1.50 9.10
C VAL A 109 4.28 -2.80 8.39
N LEU A 110 4.19 -3.93 9.10
CA LEU A 110 4.51 -5.22 8.50
C LEU A 110 3.31 -5.80 7.75
N VAL A 111 3.62 -6.49 6.65
CA VAL A 111 2.63 -7.20 5.84
C VAL A 111 2.60 -8.67 6.29
N PRO A 112 1.43 -9.24 6.61
CA PRO A 112 1.35 -10.64 7.01
C PRO A 112 1.70 -11.54 5.82
N ARG A 113 2.28 -12.72 6.10
CA ARG A 113 2.54 -13.73 5.06
C ARG A 113 1.30 -14.52 4.69
N ARG A 114 0.31 -14.54 5.58
CA ARG A 114 -0.95 -15.26 5.41
C ARG A 114 -2.09 -14.36 5.82
N TRP A 115 -3.18 -14.43 5.08
CA TRP A 115 -4.39 -13.69 5.40
C TRP A 115 -5.58 -14.64 5.43
N THR A 116 -6.26 -14.71 6.57
CA THR A 116 -7.52 -15.42 6.68
C THR A 116 -8.65 -14.44 6.41
N ILE A 117 -9.42 -14.70 5.36
CA ILE A 117 -10.54 -13.85 4.96
C ILE A 117 -11.59 -13.89 6.07
N PRO A 118 -11.99 -12.75 6.67
CA PRO A 118 -12.81 -12.74 7.87
C PRO A 118 -14.31 -12.93 7.59
N ALA A 119 -14.79 -12.58 6.39
CA ALA A 119 -16.21 -12.54 6.05
C ALA A 119 -16.45 -12.83 4.56
N GLY A 120 -17.72 -13.00 4.18
CA GLY A 120 -18.14 -13.19 2.80
C GLY A 120 -18.05 -14.64 2.32
N ALA A 121 -18.21 -14.85 1.02
CA ALA A 121 -18.21 -16.18 0.39
C ALA A 121 -16.91 -16.98 0.62
N PHE A 122 -15.81 -16.29 0.92
CA PHE A 122 -14.51 -16.90 1.17
C PHE A 122 -14.09 -16.88 2.65
N ALA A 123 -15.00 -16.59 3.58
CA ALA A 123 -14.70 -16.54 5.01
C ALA A 123 -14.01 -17.83 5.50
N GLY A 124 -12.98 -17.65 6.35
CA GLY A 124 -12.19 -18.74 6.91
C GLY A 124 -11.12 -19.31 5.98
N ARG A 125 -11.10 -18.96 4.69
CA ARG A 125 -10.01 -19.36 3.78
C ARG A 125 -8.76 -18.55 4.08
N THR A 126 -7.63 -19.24 4.19
CA THR A 126 -6.31 -18.62 4.34
C THR A 126 -5.59 -18.58 3.00
N VAL A 127 -5.11 -17.40 2.63
CA VAL A 127 -4.34 -17.15 1.41
C VAL A 127 -2.91 -16.77 1.77
N GLU A 128 -1.93 -17.33 1.07
CA GLU A 128 -0.54 -16.87 1.16
C GLU A 128 -0.40 -15.54 0.41
N ILE A 129 0.17 -14.56 1.09
CA ILE A 129 0.36 -13.20 0.60
C ILE A 129 1.81 -13.06 0.19
N SER A 130 2.08 -12.49 -0.98
CA SER A 130 3.40 -12.08 -1.44
C SER A 130 3.32 -10.66 -2.00
N PRO A 131 3.85 -9.66 -1.27
CA PRO A 131 3.98 -8.29 -1.77
C PRO A 131 4.67 -8.19 -3.13
N ASP A 132 5.71 -9.00 -3.38
CA ASP A 132 6.40 -9.04 -4.66
C ASP A 132 5.49 -9.51 -5.79
N LEU A 133 4.73 -10.60 -5.59
CA LEU A 133 3.75 -11.06 -6.58
C LEU A 133 2.68 -10.00 -6.83
N ALA A 134 2.16 -9.36 -5.78
CA ALA A 134 1.15 -8.32 -5.90
C ALA A 134 1.64 -7.08 -6.66
N ARG A 135 2.94 -6.78 -6.58
CA ARG A 135 3.55 -5.63 -7.27
C ARG A 135 4.21 -5.99 -8.60
N ARG A 136 4.23 -7.25 -9.00
CA ARG A 136 4.78 -7.68 -10.29
C ARG A 136 3.85 -7.22 -11.42
N PRO A 137 4.28 -6.28 -12.29
CA PRO A 137 3.46 -5.86 -13.40
C PRO A 137 3.35 -7.00 -14.42
N VAL A 138 2.21 -7.08 -15.11
CA VAL A 138 1.97 -8.10 -16.15
C VAL A 138 2.82 -7.90 -17.40
N CYS A 139 3.41 -6.71 -17.58
CA CYS A 139 4.32 -6.36 -18.67
C CYS A 139 5.20 -5.17 -18.29
N GLN A 140 6.24 -4.89 -19.09
CA GLN A 140 7.00 -3.64 -18.96
C GLN A 140 6.08 -2.44 -19.24
N GLY A 141 5.92 -1.55 -18.25
CA GLY A 141 5.06 -0.36 -18.34
C GLY A 141 3.59 -0.61 -17.96
N CYS A 142 3.17 -1.85 -17.73
CA CYS A 142 1.83 -2.15 -17.21
C CYS A 142 1.73 -1.84 -15.71
N VAL A 143 0.51 -1.61 -15.23
CA VAL A 143 0.21 -1.57 -13.79
C VAL A 143 0.22 -2.98 -13.20
N ALA A 144 0.49 -3.08 -11.90
CA ALA A 144 0.39 -4.32 -11.14
C ALA A 144 -0.91 -4.36 -10.32
N PHE A 145 -1.22 -5.49 -9.70
CA PHE A 145 -2.42 -5.65 -8.88
C PHE A 145 -2.46 -4.63 -7.73
N TRP A 146 -1.37 -4.47 -7.00
CA TRP A 146 -1.20 -3.33 -6.10
C TRP A 146 -0.64 -2.14 -6.88
N LEU A 147 -1.51 -1.19 -7.23
CA LEU A 147 -1.10 0.01 -7.95
C LEU A 147 -0.29 0.93 -7.04
N ARG A 148 0.88 1.32 -7.54
CA ARG A 148 1.74 2.32 -6.93
C ARG A 148 1.73 3.55 -7.83
N VAL A 149 1.22 4.66 -7.31
CA VAL A 149 1.15 5.95 -8.01
C VAL A 149 2.29 6.85 -7.55
N GLU A 150 2.99 7.45 -8.50
CA GLU A 150 4.03 8.44 -8.23
C GLU A 150 3.39 9.82 -8.18
N GLY A 151 3.63 10.58 -7.10
CA GLY A 151 3.18 11.96 -7.02
C GLY A 151 4.20 12.89 -7.67
N PHE A 152 3.73 13.95 -8.35
CA PHE A 152 4.61 14.94 -9.01
C PHE A 152 5.63 15.59 -8.06
N ARG A 153 5.41 15.56 -6.73
CA ARG A 153 6.34 16.01 -5.68
C ARG A 153 6.18 15.25 -4.34
N ALA A 154 5.44 14.15 -4.34
CA ALA A 154 5.16 13.37 -3.14
C ALA A 154 5.81 11.99 -3.25
N PRO A 155 6.18 11.34 -2.13
CA PRO A 155 6.59 9.94 -2.14
C PRO A 155 5.58 9.12 -2.93
N ALA A 156 6.05 8.12 -3.68
CA ALA A 156 5.14 7.19 -4.32
C ALA A 156 4.35 6.42 -3.26
N TRP A 157 3.05 6.23 -3.50
CA TRP A 157 2.16 5.58 -2.57
C TRP A 157 1.32 4.53 -3.28
N PHE A 158 0.90 3.51 -2.54
CA PHE A 158 -0.08 2.57 -3.05
C PHE A 158 -1.47 3.19 -3.02
N GLN A 159 -2.13 3.10 -4.17
CA GLN A 159 -3.47 3.60 -4.40
C GLN A 159 -4.48 2.80 -3.58
N SER A 160 -5.32 3.50 -2.82
CA SER A 160 -6.45 2.90 -2.08
C SER A 160 -7.39 4.01 -1.63
N TRP A 161 -8.67 3.70 -1.49
CA TRP A 161 -9.62 4.55 -0.77
C TRP A 161 -9.27 4.65 0.72
N ASP A 162 -9.79 5.66 1.41
CA ASP A 162 -9.77 5.66 2.88
C ASP A 162 -10.86 4.70 3.39
N ALA A 163 -10.68 4.15 4.59
CA ALA A 163 -11.72 3.31 5.21
C ALA A 163 -13.07 4.05 5.32
N SER A 164 -13.04 5.36 5.59
CA SER A 164 -14.22 6.21 5.66
C SER A 164 -14.90 6.49 4.31
N SER A 165 -14.27 6.12 3.19
CA SER A 165 -14.86 6.26 1.86
C SER A 165 -15.93 5.20 1.61
N PHE A 166 -15.92 4.08 2.35
CA PHE A 166 -16.85 2.97 2.15
C PHE A 166 -18.17 3.17 2.92
N PRO A 167 -19.32 2.76 2.33
CA PRO A 167 -19.47 2.28 0.96
C PRO A 167 -19.27 3.39 -0.08
N LEU A 168 -18.54 3.07 -1.16
CA LEU A 168 -18.21 4.00 -2.24
C LEU A 168 -19.49 4.48 -2.91
N ARG A 169 -19.59 5.79 -3.12
CA ARG A 169 -20.74 6.39 -3.80
C ARG A 169 -20.60 6.08 -5.29
N MET A 170 -21.57 5.40 -5.88
CA MET A 170 -21.59 5.12 -7.31
C MET A 170 -22.78 5.83 -7.96
N ALA A 171 -22.49 6.62 -8.98
CA ALA A 171 -23.51 7.34 -9.73
C ALA A 171 -23.54 6.86 -11.17
N LEU A 172 -24.72 6.43 -11.62
CA LEU A 172 -24.96 6.11 -13.02
C LEU A 172 -25.40 7.38 -13.74
N ASP A 173 -24.69 7.76 -14.81
CA ASP A 173 -25.15 8.84 -15.69
C ASP A 173 -26.42 8.40 -16.43
N ARG A 174 -27.58 8.79 -15.92
CA ARG A 174 -28.87 8.42 -16.50
C ARG A 174 -29.28 9.30 -17.68
N GLU A 175 -28.48 10.28 -18.09
CA GLU A 175 -28.82 11.17 -19.20
C GLU A 175 -27.97 10.87 -20.44
N ASN A 176 -26.67 10.61 -20.26
CA ASN A 176 -25.76 10.23 -21.35
C ASN A 176 -25.43 8.74 -21.35
N ALA A 177 -25.51 8.03 -20.21
CA ALA A 177 -25.23 6.59 -20.17
C ALA A 177 -26.48 5.70 -20.28
N VAL A 178 -27.69 6.26 -20.08
CA VAL A 178 -28.98 5.54 -20.12
C VAL A 178 -30.06 6.43 -20.75
N PRO A 179 -30.80 6.07 -21.82
CA PRO A 179 -31.92 6.88 -22.29
C PRO A 179 -33.06 6.81 -21.26
N ARG A 180 -33.86 7.87 -21.21
CA ARG A 180 -35.04 7.97 -20.36
C ARG A 180 -35.95 6.75 -20.57
N GLY A 181 -36.04 5.87 -19.56
CA GLY A 181 -36.92 4.69 -19.55
C GLY A 181 -36.28 3.34 -19.18
N ALA A 182 -34.94 3.20 -19.19
CA ALA A 182 -34.26 1.92 -18.96
C ALA A 182 -33.93 1.62 -17.47
N VAL A 183 -34.97 1.58 -16.63
CA VAL A 183 -34.90 1.15 -15.21
C VAL A 183 -34.29 -0.26 -15.00
N PRO A 184 -34.53 -1.27 -15.87
CA PRO A 184 -33.98 -2.62 -15.71
C PRO A 184 -32.44 -2.68 -15.67
N ASP A 185 -31.78 -1.69 -16.28
CA ASP A 185 -30.35 -1.76 -16.54
C ASP A 185 -29.50 -1.50 -15.28
N SER A 186 -29.97 -0.58 -14.45
CA SER A 186 -29.37 -0.31 -13.14
C SER A 186 -29.49 -1.52 -12.21
N ALA A 187 -30.62 -2.24 -12.25
CA ALA A 187 -30.84 -3.38 -11.37
C ALA A 187 -29.90 -4.56 -11.69
N ALA A 188 -29.55 -4.78 -12.96
CA ALA A 188 -28.59 -5.81 -13.36
C ALA A 188 -27.17 -5.52 -12.87
N PHE A 189 -26.70 -4.28 -13.06
CA PHE A 189 -25.44 -3.83 -12.50
C PHE A 189 -25.40 -4.03 -10.97
N TRP A 190 -26.43 -3.57 -10.26
CA TRP A 190 -26.48 -3.69 -8.80
C TRP A 190 -26.57 -5.14 -8.30
N ARG A 191 -27.11 -6.08 -9.08
CA ARG A 191 -27.02 -7.51 -8.74
C ARG A 191 -25.58 -8.03 -8.79
N ILE A 192 -24.81 -7.60 -9.79
CA ILE A 192 -23.39 -7.98 -9.92
C ILE A 192 -22.58 -7.31 -8.79
N ALA A 193 -22.81 -6.02 -8.51
CA ALA A 193 -22.18 -5.32 -7.40
C ALA A 193 -22.45 -6.01 -6.05
N ARG A 194 -23.69 -6.42 -5.79
CA ARG A 194 -24.01 -7.21 -4.58
C ARG A 194 -23.30 -8.56 -4.53
N THR A 195 -23.10 -9.22 -5.68
CA THR A 195 -22.31 -10.47 -5.72
C THR A 195 -20.86 -10.21 -5.30
N VAL A 196 -20.28 -9.07 -5.71
CA VAL A 196 -18.95 -8.64 -5.25
C VAL A 196 -18.96 -8.38 -3.75
N GLU A 197 -19.95 -7.67 -3.23
CA GLU A 197 -20.11 -7.40 -1.79
C GLU A 197 -20.26 -8.70 -0.97
N ASP A 198 -21.04 -9.67 -1.46
CA ASP A 198 -21.20 -10.99 -0.86
C ASP A 198 -19.87 -11.78 -0.85
N ASP A 199 -19.11 -11.73 -1.95
CA ASP A 199 -17.80 -12.37 -2.05
C ASP A 199 -16.79 -11.76 -1.05
N TYR A 200 -16.84 -10.45 -0.82
CA TYR A 200 -16.01 -9.73 0.17
C TYR A 200 -16.55 -9.83 1.62
N GLY A 201 -17.85 -9.99 1.79
CA GLY A 201 -18.53 -9.89 3.08
C GLY A 201 -18.58 -8.47 3.64
N ALA A 202 -18.73 -7.46 2.79
CA ALA A 202 -18.74 -6.05 3.18
C ALA A 202 -19.61 -5.19 2.25
N ASP A 203 -20.17 -4.11 2.79
CA ASP A 203 -20.84 -3.07 2.01
C ASP A 203 -19.79 -2.19 1.33
N LEU A 204 -19.61 -2.37 0.02
CA LEU A 204 -18.56 -1.72 -0.76
C LEU A 204 -19.10 -0.57 -1.61
N PHE A 205 -20.35 -0.66 -2.05
CA PHE A 205 -20.91 0.23 -3.04
C PHE A 205 -22.31 0.69 -2.62
N ARG A 206 -22.61 1.98 -2.82
CA ARG A 206 -23.97 2.50 -2.65
C ARG A 206 -24.39 3.38 -3.82
N PRO A 207 -25.63 3.26 -4.31
CA PRO A 207 -26.14 4.14 -5.34
C PRO A 207 -26.30 5.57 -4.79
N VAL A 208 -25.90 6.56 -5.59
CA VAL A 208 -26.25 7.97 -5.40
C VAL A 208 -26.76 8.56 -6.70
N ARG A 209 -27.43 9.72 -6.64
CA ARG A 209 -27.89 10.39 -7.86
C ARG A 209 -26.71 11.04 -8.58
N TYR A 210 -26.76 11.11 -9.91
CA TYR A 210 -25.71 11.74 -10.71
C TYR A 210 -25.47 13.21 -10.31
N ALA A 211 -26.54 13.97 -10.12
CA ALA A 211 -26.45 15.36 -9.64
C ALA A 211 -25.85 15.52 -8.23
N GLU A 212 -25.76 14.45 -7.42
CA GLU A 212 -25.10 14.47 -6.10
C GLU A 212 -23.62 14.04 -6.18
N ALA A 213 -23.19 13.59 -7.35
CA ALA A 213 -21.92 12.92 -7.62
C ALA A 213 -21.05 13.66 -8.63
N GLU A 214 -21.64 14.54 -9.43
CA GLU A 214 -20.93 15.43 -10.32
C GLU A 214 -20.08 16.42 -9.51
N PRO A 215 -18.80 16.65 -9.90
CA PRO A 215 -18.03 17.73 -9.32
C PRO A 215 -18.79 19.06 -9.49
N GLU A 216 -19.01 19.82 -8.41
CA GLU A 216 -19.41 21.22 -8.57
C GLU A 216 -18.26 21.97 -9.26
N GLU A 217 -18.54 22.94 -10.14
CA GLU A 217 -17.51 23.64 -10.95
C GLU A 217 -16.39 24.26 -10.09
N ASP A 218 -16.68 24.60 -8.83
CA ASP A 218 -15.73 25.16 -7.85
C ASP A 218 -15.20 24.13 -6.83
N ASP A 219 -15.75 22.91 -6.79
CA ASP A 219 -15.33 21.85 -5.86
C ASP A 219 -14.34 20.90 -6.56
N ILE A 220 -13.05 21.18 -6.35
CA ILE A 220 -11.93 20.51 -7.03
C ILE A 220 -11.78 19.02 -6.60
N ASP A 221 -12.71 18.44 -5.85
CA ASP A 221 -12.64 17.05 -5.41
C ASP A 221 -14.01 16.49 -4.96
N PRO A 222 -14.87 15.99 -5.88
CA PRO A 222 -16.03 15.21 -5.47
C PRO A 222 -15.51 13.98 -4.72
N SER A 223 -15.63 14.03 -3.40
CA SER A 223 -14.92 13.10 -2.54
C SER A 223 -15.64 11.75 -2.52
N ASN A 224 -14.89 10.68 -2.80
CA ASN A 224 -15.31 9.29 -2.62
C ASN A 224 -16.43 8.83 -3.56
N VAL A 225 -16.38 9.26 -4.83
CA VAL A 225 -17.38 8.90 -5.84
C VAL A 225 -16.77 8.21 -7.06
N VAL A 226 -17.54 7.28 -7.63
CA VAL A 226 -17.26 6.62 -8.90
C VAL A 226 -18.41 6.87 -9.87
N LEU A 227 -18.13 7.51 -11.01
CA LEU A 227 -19.13 7.69 -12.07
C LEU A 227 -19.14 6.48 -13.00
N LEU A 228 -20.31 5.89 -13.19
CA LEU A 228 -20.56 4.83 -14.17
C LEU A 228 -21.10 5.44 -15.46
N LEU A 229 -20.32 5.30 -16.54
CA LEU A 229 -20.58 5.91 -17.84
C LEU A 229 -20.64 4.84 -18.94
N THR A 230 -21.33 5.13 -20.04
CA THR A 230 -21.18 4.35 -21.28
C THR A 230 -20.36 5.13 -22.30
N ASP A 231 -19.44 4.44 -22.97
CA ASP A 231 -18.56 5.06 -23.96
C ASP A 231 -18.34 4.10 -25.14
N ALA A 232 -19.13 4.30 -26.19
CA ALA A 232 -19.08 3.47 -27.41
C ALA A 232 -17.74 3.56 -28.16
N THR A 233 -16.89 4.55 -27.84
CA THR A 233 -15.59 4.73 -28.50
C THR A 233 -14.50 3.85 -27.89
N LEU A 234 -14.77 3.19 -26.76
CA LEU A 234 -13.77 2.35 -26.08
C LEU A 234 -13.31 1.18 -26.98
N PRO A 235 -11.99 0.98 -27.16
CA PRO A 235 -11.45 -0.16 -27.88
C PRO A 235 -11.51 -1.47 -27.07
N ILE A 236 -11.95 -1.41 -25.81
CA ILE A 236 -12.12 -2.53 -24.87
C ILE A 236 -13.55 -2.54 -24.28
N SER A 237 -13.92 -3.59 -23.55
CA SER A 237 -15.29 -3.75 -23.02
C SER A 237 -15.57 -2.82 -21.83
N GLY A 238 -14.59 -2.64 -20.96
CA GLY A 238 -14.68 -1.76 -19.80
C GLY A 238 -13.36 -1.03 -19.59
N LEU A 239 -13.41 0.12 -18.94
CA LEU A 239 -12.25 0.87 -18.50
C LEU A 239 -12.58 1.60 -17.20
N THR A 240 -11.78 1.35 -16.18
CA THR A 240 -11.84 2.09 -14.93
C THR A 240 -10.62 2.99 -14.79
N THR A 241 -10.86 4.25 -14.42
CA THR A 241 -9.81 5.24 -14.13
C THR A 241 -10.03 5.79 -12.74
N LEU A 242 -8.96 5.88 -11.95
CA LEU A 242 -9.00 6.42 -10.60
C LEU A 242 -8.03 7.61 -10.48
N LEU A 243 -8.53 8.71 -9.95
CA LEU A 243 -7.73 9.87 -9.57
C LEU A 243 -7.30 9.75 -8.12
N SER A 244 -6.01 10.00 -7.87
CA SER A 244 -5.44 9.96 -6.52
C SER A 244 -4.59 11.17 -6.19
N ARG A 245 -4.63 11.59 -4.93
CA ARG A 245 -3.73 12.59 -4.34
C ARG A 245 -2.95 11.94 -3.20
N GLY A 246 -1.62 11.87 -3.32
CA GLY A 246 -0.78 11.20 -2.32
C GLY A 246 -1.12 9.72 -2.11
N GLY A 247 -1.58 9.04 -3.16
CA GLY A 247 -2.05 7.64 -3.11
C GLY A 247 -3.37 7.42 -2.38
N ARG A 248 -4.08 8.48 -1.99
CA ARG A 248 -5.49 8.41 -1.61
C ARG A 248 -6.33 8.59 -2.87
N VAL A 249 -7.17 7.61 -3.18
CA VAL A 249 -8.16 7.74 -4.25
C VAL A 249 -9.21 8.74 -3.79
N THR A 250 -9.54 9.71 -4.64
CA THR A 250 -10.59 10.70 -4.35
C THR A 250 -11.77 10.59 -5.29
N TYR A 251 -11.52 10.16 -6.53
CA TYR A 251 -12.53 10.07 -7.58
C TYR A 251 -12.23 8.91 -8.54
N GLY A 252 -13.27 8.34 -9.12
CA GLY A 252 -13.15 7.32 -10.16
C GLY A 252 -14.18 7.48 -11.28
N THR A 253 -13.85 6.92 -12.44
CA THR A 253 -14.82 6.62 -13.50
C THR A 253 -14.73 5.15 -13.86
N MET A 254 -15.89 4.53 -14.07
CA MET A 254 -16.04 3.21 -14.64
C MET A 254 -16.81 3.39 -15.94
N ARG A 255 -16.16 3.11 -17.07
CA ARG A 255 -16.74 3.28 -18.41
C ARG A 255 -16.97 1.92 -19.03
N LEU A 256 -18.16 1.66 -19.53
CA LEU A 256 -18.50 0.44 -20.26
C LEU A 256 -18.75 0.76 -21.72
N ARG A 257 -18.26 -0.06 -22.66
CA ARG A 257 -18.39 0.27 -24.09
C ARG A 257 -19.84 0.46 -24.53
N ASN A 258 -20.70 -0.47 -24.14
CA ASN A 258 -22.12 -0.41 -24.43
C ASN A 258 -22.92 -1.14 -23.34
N ARG A 259 -24.23 -0.94 -23.33
CA ARG A 259 -25.12 -1.56 -22.34
C ARG A 259 -25.22 -3.08 -22.48
N GLY A 260 -25.13 -3.58 -23.71
CA GLY A 260 -25.17 -5.01 -24.01
C GLY A 260 -24.09 -5.79 -23.28
N ILE A 261 -23.02 -5.14 -22.81
CA ILE A 261 -22.05 -5.76 -21.92
C ILE A 261 -22.72 -6.22 -20.64
N VAL A 262 -23.48 -5.38 -19.93
CA VAL A 262 -24.09 -5.74 -18.63
C VAL A 262 -25.08 -6.91 -18.74
N PHE A 263 -25.77 -7.05 -19.88
CA PHE A 263 -26.78 -8.10 -20.11
C PHE A 263 -26.28 -9.31 -20.90
N GLY A 264 -25.12 -9.19 -21.54
CA GLY A 264 -24.50 -10.28 -22.29
C GLY A 264 -23.96 -11.37 -21.37
N SER A 265 -23.65 -12.53 -21.94
CA SER A 265 -23.03 -13.65 -21.21
C SER A 265 -21.70 -13.26 -20.53
N GLU A 266 -20.98 -12.29 -21.08
CA GLU A 266 -19.72 -11.75 -20.53
C GLU A 266 -19.91 -10.67 -19.46
N GLY A 267 -21.13 -10.16 -19.29
CA GLY A 267 -21.43 -9.00 -18.46
C GLY A 267 -21.03 -9.11 -17.01
N PRO A 268 -21.46 -10.17 -16.29
CA PRO A 268 -21.07 -10.38 -14.91
C PRO A 268 -19.55 -10.34 -14.70
N ARG A 269 -18.78 -10.95 -15.62
CA ARG A 269 -17.32 -10.95 -15.54
C ARG A 269 -16.74 -9.57 -15.77
N VAL A 270 -17.13 -8.87 -16.84
CA VAL A 270 -16.59 -7.54 -17.17
C VAL A 270 -16.94 -6.54 -16.07
N VAL A 271 -18.18 -6.52 -15.59
CA VAL A 271 -18.59 -5.60 -14.52
C VAL A 271 -17.84 -5.91 -13.22
N THR A 272 -17.68 -7.19 -12.87
CA THR A 272 -16.88 -7.59 -11.68
C THR A 272 -15.42 -7.14 -11.82
N HIS A 273 -14.81 -7.33 -13.00
CA HIS A 273 -13.45 -6.90 -13.30
C HIS A 273 -13.27 -5.39 -13.11
N GLU A 274 -14.18 -4.59 -13.67
CA GLU A 274 -14.13 -3.14 -13.52
C GLU A 274 -14.42 -2.69 -12.08
N LEU A 275 -15.36 -3.34 -11.38
CA LEU A 275 -15.60 -3.07 -9.96
C LEU A 275 -14.34 -3.31 -9.12
N MET A 276 -13.56 -4.36 -9.40
CA MET A 276 -12.26 -4.56 -8.74
C MET A 276 -11.30 -3.40 -9.02
N HIS A 277 -11.25 -2.88 -10.23
CA HIS A 277 -10.48 -1.67 -10.52
C HIS A 277 -10.98 -0.47 -9.74
N THR A 278 -12.29 -0.33 -9.52
CA THR A 278 -12.81 0.76 -8.67
C THR A 278 -12.34 0.64 -7.23
N LEU A 279 -12.02 -0.56 -6.74
CA LEU A 279 -11.43 -0.79 -5.41
C LEU A 279 -9.91 -0.49 -5.37
N GLY A 280 -9.31 0.03 -6.44
CA GLY A 280 -7.91 0.47 -6.46
C GLY A 280 -6.90 -0.63 -6.75
N VAL A 281 -7.33 -1.77 -7.28
CA VAL A 281 -6.43 -2.84 -7.71
C VAL A 281 -6.35 -2.96 -9.24
N GLY A 282 -5.25 -3.52 -9.74
CA GLY A 282 -4.91 -3.57 -11.15
C GLY A 282 -4.97 -4.99 -11.71
N HIS A 283 -4.29 -5.21 -12.84
CA HIS A 283 -4.19 -6.54 -13.41
C HIS A 283 -3.13 -7.40 -12.71
N THR A 284 -3.30 -8.72 -12.79
CA THR A 284 -2.33 -9.72 -12.31
C THR A 284 -2.18 -10.86 -13.32
N CYS A 285 -1.03 -11.52 -13.28
CA CYS A 285 -0.84 -12.85 -13.89
C CYS A 285 -0.24 -13.84 -12.86
N ALA A 286 -0.20 -13.47 -11.58
CA ALA A 286 0.45 -14.26 -10.53
C ALA A 286 -0.48 -15.30 -9.90
N TRP A 287 -1.80 -15.13 -10.02
CA TRP A 287 -2.81 -16.09 -9.58
C TRP A 287 -4.04 -16.02 -10.48
N ARG A 288 -4.91 -17.04 -10.40
CA ARG A 288 -6.17 -17.04 -11.13
C ARG A 288 -7.08 -15.94 -10.57
N SER A 289 -7.53 -15.02 -11.42
CA SER A 289 -8.15 -13.77 -10.99
C SER A 289 -9.22 -13.30 -11.97
N VAL A 290 -10.27 -12.63 -11.46
CA VAL A 290 -11.19 -11.88 -12.34
C VAL A 290 -10.48 -10.68 -12.99
N SER A 291 -9.45 -10.15 -12.32
CA SER A 291 -8.56 -9.08 -12.76
C SER A 291 -7.34 -9.59 -13.52
N ALA A 292 -7.35 -10.83 -14.02
CA ALA A 292 -6.26 -11.31 -14.87
C ALA A 292 -6.16 -10.50 -16.17
N ASP A 293 -4.93 -10.26 -16.65
CA ASP A 293 -4.71 -9.70 -17.99
C ASP A 293 -4.98 -10.78 -19.05
N LEU A 294 -6.20 -10.81 -19.58
CA LEU A 294 -6.62 -11.85 -20.53
C LEU A 294 -5.90 -11.79 -21.89
N VAL A 295 -5.18 -10.71 -22.19
CA VAL A 295 -4.36 -10.62 -23.41
C VAL A 295 -3.04 -11.37 -23.20
N ARG A 296 -2.47 -11.29 -21.99
CA ARG A 296 -1.14 -11.81 -21.70
C ARG A 296 -1.12 -13.15 -20.97
N CYS A 297 -2.12 -13.41 -20.14
CA CYS A 297 -2.26 -14.63 -19.34
C CYS A 297 -3.73 -15.10 -19.32
N PRO A 298 -4.32 -15.42 -20.49
CA PRO A 298 -5.73 -15.81 -20.59
C PRO A 298 -6.13 -17.00 -19.70
N GLU A 299 -5.21 -17.94 -19.48
CA GLU A 299 -5.39 -19.12 -18.62
C GLU A 299 -5.58 -18.77 -17.14
N MET A 300 -5.13 -17.58 -16.72
CA MET A 300 -5.31 -17.06 -15.36
C MET A 300 -6.67 -16.37 -15.18
N GLY A 301 -7.47 -16.27 -16.23
CA GLY A 301 -8.81 -15.70 -16.18
C GLY A 301 -9.78 -16.42 -15.25
N SER A 302 -10.55 -15.64 -14.50
CA SER A 302 -11.72 -16.10 -13.78
C SER A 302 -12.97 -15.31 -14.19
N THR A 303 -14.12 -15.96 -14.19
CA THR A 303 -15.43 -15.31 -14.43
C THR A 303 -16.01 -14.68 -13.17
N ARG A 304 -15.45 -15.00 -11.99
CA ARG A 304 -15.85 -14.51 -10.66
C ARG A 304 -14.61 -14.21 -9.82
N LEU A 305 -14.79 -13.50 -8.72
CA LEU A 305 -13.72 -13.28 -7.75
C LEU A 305 -13.15 -14.61 -7.24
N THR A 306 -11.85 -14.58 -6.93
CA THR A 306 -11.16 -15.66 -6.24
C THR A 306 -10.81 -15.23 -4.80
N PRO A 307 -10.48 -16.18 -3.91
CA PRO A 307 -9.98 -15.84 -2.57
C PRO A 307 -8.78 -14.90 -2.61
N GLU A 308 -7.89 -15.06 -3.58
CA GLU A 308 -6.71 -14.22 -3.78
C GLU A 308 -7.11 -12.78 -4.13
N ASP A 309 -8.10 -12.58 -5.01
CA ASP A 309 -8.61 -11.25 -5.35
C ASP A 309 -9.08 -10.49 -4.10
N VAL A 310 -9.81 -11.18 -3.21
CA VAL A 310 -10.32 -10.62 -1.96
C VAL A 310 -9.21 -10.41 -0.93
N ALA A 311 -8.37 -11.43 -0.69
CA ALA A 311 -7.33 -11.39 0.34
C ALA A 311 -6.26 -10.33 0.05
N TYR A 312 -5.75 -10.26 -1.19
CA TYR A 312 -4.75 -9.26 -1.55
C TYR A 312 -5.31 -7.85 -1.48
N THR A 313 -6.59 -7.65 -1.81
CA THR A 313 -7.26 -6.35 -1.66
C THR A 313 -7.44 -5.99 -0.19
N GLN A 314 -7.92 -6.90 0.65
CA GLN A 314 -8.08 -6.67 2.09
C GLN A 314 -6.75 -6.33 2.78
N VAL A 315 -5.66 -7.03 2.43
CA VAL A 315 -4.32 -6.73 2.96
C VAL A 315 -3.84 -5.34 2.53
N LEU A 316 -4.03 -4.97 1.27
CA LEU A 316 -3.72 -3.62 0.79
C LEU A 316 -4.42 -2.57 1.65
N TYR A 317 -5.75 -2.67 1.82
CA TYR A 317 -6.52 -1.73 2.63
C TYR A 317 -6.08 -1.72 4.09
N ARG A 318 -5.88 -2.89 4.70
CA ARG A 318 -5.52 -3.00 6.11
C ARG A 318 -4.17 -2.36 6.39
N VAL A 319 -3.15 -2.68 5.59
CA VAL A 319 -1.80 -2.10 5.72
C VAL A 319 -1.85 -0.59 5.47
N ARG A 320 -2.57 -0.14 4.43
CA ARG A 320 -2.67 1.29 4.10
C ARG A 320 -3.37 2.11 5.17
N ASN A 321 -4.43 1.58 5.77
CA ASN A 321 -5.13 2.23 6.87
C ASN A 321 -4.22 2.41 8.08
N VAL A 322 -3.47 1.37 8.47
CA VAL A 322 -2.48 1.46 9.56
C VAL A 322 -1.36 2.46 9.21
N GLN A 323 -0.85 2.42 7.98
CA GLN A 323 0.19 3.35 7.54
C GLN A 323 -0.28 4.81 7.60
N ARG A 324 -1.49 5.12 7.10
CA ARG A 324 -2.04 6.48 7.14
C ARG A 324 -2.29 6.94 8.57
N ALA A 325 -2.94 6.12 9.39
CA ALA A 325 -3.28 6.46 10.77
C ALA A 325 -2.03 6.74 11.63
N ALA A 326 -0.93 6.03 11.37
CA ALA A 326 0.32 6.19 12.13
C ALA A 326 1.35 7.13 11.47
N GLY A 327 1.05 7.71 10.30
CA GLY A 327 2.05 8.45 9.52
C GLY A 327 3.27 7.61 9.12
N ALA A 328 3.09 6.29 8.96
CA ALA A 328 4.19 5.36 8.74
C ALA A 328 4.74 5.45 7.31
N ARG A 329 6.02 5.76 7.22
CA ARG A 329 6.76 5.81 5.96
C ARG A 329 7.05 4.43 5.38
N TRP A 330 7.31 3.45 6.24
CA TRP A 330 7.73 2.11 5.83
C TRP A 330 6.55 1.14 5.95
N GLY A 331 6.18 0.51 4.84
CA GLY A 331 5.07 -0.45 4.80
C GLY A 331 5.18 -1.36 3.59
N LEU A 332 4.20 -1.32 2.69
CA LEU A 332 4.17 -2.17 1.48
C LEU A 332 5.48 -2.13 0.67
N ASP A 333 6.03 -0.94 0.39
CA ASP A 333 7.31 -0.80 -0.34
C ASP A 333 8.48 -1.47 0.41
N ALA A 334 8.52 -1.32 1.74
CA ALA A 334 9.56 -1.94 2.57
C ALA A 334 9.40 -3.46 2.62
N ALA A 335 8.16 -3.97 2.64
CA ALA A 335 7.88 -5.40 2.60
C ALA A 335 8.27 -6.02 1.25
N ILE A 336 7.98 -5.36 0.13
CA ILE A 336 8.44 -5.79 -1.20
C ILE A 336 9.96 -5.84 -1.26
N ALA A 337 10.63 -4.80 -0.77
CA ALA A 337 12.09 -4.74 -0.74
C ALA A 337 12.68 -5.85 0.15
N GLY A 338 12.08 -6.09 1.32
CA GLY A 338 12.53 -7.12 2.25
C GLY A 338 12.33 -8.53 1.69
N GLU A 339 11.16 -8.81 1.10
CA GLU A 339 10.86 -10.11 0.49
C GLU A 339 11.90 -10.46 -0.60
N ARG A 340 12.26 -9.48 -1.44
CA ARG A 340 13.31 -9.63 -2.47
C ARG A 340 14.70 -9.88 -1.91
N VAL A 341 15.07 -9.21 -0.82
CA VAL A 341 16.43 -9.30 -0.25
C VAL A 341 16.64 -10.58 0.54
N ILE A 342 15.62 -11.08 1.24
CA ILE A 342 15.72 -12.37 1.96
C ILE A 342 15.85 -13.58 1.03
N ILE A 343 15.35 -13.47 -0.21
CA ILE A 343 15.60 -14.48 -1.26
C ILE A 343 17.07 -14.48 -1.68
N LEU A 344 17.82 -13.39 -1.48
CA LEU A 344 19.17 -13.21 -2.04
C LEU A 344 20.31 -13.25 -1.00
N HIS A 345 20.09 -12.89 0.27
CA HIS A 345 21.18 -12.74 1.25
C HIS A 345 20.73 -13.03 2.70
N ARG A 346 20.66 -14.30 3.10
CA ARG A 346 20.80 -14.61 4.53
C ARG A 346 22.27 -14.42 4.92
N PRO A 347 22.61 -13.61 5.93
CA PRO A 347 23.86 -13.81 6.66
C PRO A 347 23.77 -15.22 7.25
N ALA A 348 24.84 -16.01 7.10
CA ALA A 348 24.98 -17.23 7.87
C ALA A 348 24.91 -16.87 9.36
N ASP A 349 24.08 -17.60 10.11
CA ASP A 349 24.00 -17.52 11.57
C ASP A 349 25.36 -17.82 12.22
#